data_AF-A0A969UE72-F1
#
_entry.id   AF-A0A969UE72-F1
#
_cell.length_a   1.000
_cell.length_b   1.000
_cell.length_c   1.000
_cell.angle_alpha   90.00
_cell.angle_beta   90.00
_cell.angle_gamma   90.00
#
_symmetry.space_group_name_H-M   'P 1'
#
loop_
_entity.id
_entity.type
_entity.pdbx_description
1 polymer ?
#
loop_
_entity_poly.entity_id
_entity_poly.type
_entity_poly.pdbx_seq_one_letter_code
_entity_poly.pdbx_strand_id
1 'polypeptide(L)'
;MLEEAHTAPAAAAVAAAAAAGALTLGIAGNARSPLLDAAEHPILLDTGAEVVAGSTRMKAGTAQKIALNLISTAIMIRLGRVYKGLMVSMRVSNQKLRERAIGMVAQLGNLERGRAEVELDRAGGNIKLALLLSRGRRPKSAERLSFFLLAEALGSVAFGLYSAALAHGLLAATMATSVPSSC
;
A
#
# COMPACT_ATOMS: atom_id res chain seq x y z
N MET A 1 -22.52 -24.97 -12.68
CA MET A 1 -21.70 -25.19 -13.90
C MET A 1 -21.39 -23.92 -14.70
N LEU A 2 -21.94 -22.73 -14.41
CA LEU A 2 -21.66 -21.52 -15.21
C LEU A 2 -20.51 -20.62 -14.71
N GLU A 3 -19.91 -20.92 -13.55
CA GLU A 3 -18.85 -20.04 -12.96
C GLU A 3 -17.42 -20.50 -13.27
N GLU A 4 -17.24 -21.75 -13.72
CA GLU A 4 -15.92 -22.29 -14.13
C GLU A 4 -15.37 -21.59 -15.37
N ALA A 5 -16.23 -21.07 -16.25
CA ALA A 5 -15.81 -20.46 -17.52
C ALA A 5 -15.14 -19.07 -17.37
N HIS A 6 -15.40 -18.33 -16.29
CA HIS A 6 -14.96 -16.93 -16.16
C HIS A 6 -13.64 -16.75 -15.41
N THR A 7 -13.16 -17.77 -14.69
CA THR A 7 -11.90 -17.69 -13.91
C THR A 7 -10.74 -18.42 -14.57
N ALA A 8 -10.99 -19.23 -15.60
CA ALA A 8 -9.95 -19.96 -16.32
C ALA A 8 -8.82 -19.07 -16.91
N PRO A 9 -9.10 -17.90 -17.53
CA PRO A 9 -8.03 -17.01 -17.99
C PRO A 9 -7.18 -16.44 -16.84
N ALA A 10 -7.81 -16.15 -15.69
CA ALA A 10 -7.12 -15.62 -14.52
C ALA A 10 -6.23 -16.68 -13.87
N ALA A 11 -6.73 -17.92 -13.73
CA ALA A 11 -5.94 -19.04 -13.22
C ALA A 11 -4.73 -19.35 -14.11
N ALA A 12 -4.91 -19.33 -15.44
CA ALA A 12 -3.81 -19.51 -16.40
C ALA A 12 -2.76 -18.39 -16.29
N ALA A 13 -3.19 -17.12 -16.13
CA ALA A 13 -2.28 -16.00 -15.93
C ALA A 13 -1.49 -16.13 -14.62
N VAL A 14 -2.14 -16.57 -13.54
CA VAL A 14 -1.49 -16.85 -12.26
C VAL A 14 -0.47 -17.98 -12.39
N ALA A 15 -0.82 -19.09 -13.05
CA ALA A 15 0.10 -20.20 -13.27
C ALA A 15 1.33 -19.77 -14.09
N ALA A 16 1.15 -18.95 -15.13
CA ALA A 16 2.25 -18.39 -15.91
C ALA A 16 3.14 -17.46 -15.08
N ALA A 17 2.56 -16.62 -14.23
CA ALA A 17 3.30 -15.74 -13.32
C ALA A 17 4.12 -16.55 -12.28
N ALA A 18 3.53 -17.61 -11.72
CA ALA A 18 4.21 -18.52 -10.81
C ALA A 18 5.38 -19.24 -11.50
N ALA A 19 5.19 -19.73 -12.73
CA ALA A 19 6.26 -20.34 -13.53
C ALA A 19 7.41 -19.37 -13.83
N ALA A 20 7.13 -18.05 -13.87
CA ALA A 20 8.13 -17.00 -14.01
C ALA A 20 8.78 -16.57 -12.67
N GLY A 21 8.42 -17.21 -11.55
CA GLY A 21 8.97 -16.90 -10.22
C GLY A 21 8.36 -15.67 -9.54
N ALA A 22 7.22 -15.17 -10.02
CA ALA A 22 6.50 -14.10 -9.35
C ALA A 22 5.67 -14.62 -8.17
N LEU A 23 5.59 -13.83 -7.10
CA LEU A 23 4.61 -14.06 -6.04
C LEU A 23 3.20 -13.93 -6.61
N THR A 24 2.32 -14.89 -6.28
CA THR A 24 0.96 -14.93 -6.83
C THR A 24 -0.11 -14.84 -5.75
N LEU A 25 -1.16 -14.08 -6.06
CA LEU A 25 -2.28 -13.85 -5.16
C LEU A 25 -3.59 -14.01 -5.95
N GLY A 26 -4.48 -14.89 -5.49
CA GLY A 26 -5.73 -15.22 -6.17
C GLY A 26 -6.92 -14.73 -5.36
N ILE A 27 -7.74 -13.83 -5.91
CA ILE A 27 -8.93 -13.30 -5.21
C ILE A 27 -10.19 -13.80 -5.92
N ALA A 28 -11.01 -14.59 -5.22
CA ALA A 28 -12.26 -15.12 -5.77
C ALA A 28 -13.39 -15.11 -4.75
N GLY A 29 -14.64 -15.05 -5.22
CA GLY A 29 -15.85 -15.10 -4.37
C GLY A 29 -16.42 -16.51 -4.18
N ASN A 30 -15.84 -17.51 -4.85
CA ASN A 30 -16.28 -18.90 -4.81
C ASN A 30 -15.11 -19.79 -4.35
N ALA A 31 -15.34 -20.57 -3.31
CA ALA A 31 -14.35 -21.48 -2.72
C ALA A 31 -13.84 -22.55 -3.70
N ARG A 32 -14.61 -22.87 -4.75
CA ARG A 32 -14.24 -23.83 -5.80
C ARG A 32 -13.60 -23.18 -7.03
N SER A 33 -13.16 -21.94 -6.92
CA SER A 33 -12.55 -21.25 -8.06
C SER A 33 -11.16 -21.83 -8.34
N PRO A 34 -10.85 -22.25 -9.59
CA PRO A 34 -9.51 -22.67 -10.00
C PRO A 34 -8.42 -21.61 -9.77
N LEU A 35 -8.81 -20.33 -9.65
CA LEU A 35 -7.89 -19.25 -9.34
C LEU A 35 -7.31 -19.37 -7.92
N LEU A 36 -8.09 -19.88 -6.96
CA LEU A 36 -7.63 -20.07 -5.59
C LEU A 36 -6.62 -21.22 -5.52
N ASP A 37 -6.86 -22.30 -6.27
CA ASP A 37 -5.96 -23.46 -6.31
C ASP A 37 -4.63 -23.12 -7.03
N ALA A 38 -4.67 -22.24 -8.04
CA ALA A 38 -3.49 -21.87 -8.81
C ALA A 38 -2.58 -20.85 -8.10
N ALA A 39 -3.08 -20.12 -7.11
CA ALA A 39 -2.35 -19.03 -6.46
C ALA A 39 -1.62 -19.49 -5.19
N GLU A 40 -0.40 -18.99 -4.97
CA GLU A 40 0.35 -19.19 -3.72
C GLU A 40 -0.39 -18.62 -2.50
N HIS A 41 -1.05 -17.48 -2.67
CA HIS A 41 -1.84 -16.83 -1.64
C HIS A 41 -3.31 -16.69 -2.08
N PRO A 42 -4.17 -17.67 -1.76
CA PRO A 42 -5.60 -17.59 -2.04
C PRO A 42 -6.32 -16.68 -1.05
N ILE A 43 -7.22 -15.83 -1.56
CA ILE A 43 -8.13 -14.97 -0.79
C ILE A 43 -9.56 -15.24 -1.25
N LEU A 44 -10.30 -15.98 -0.42
CA LEU A 44 -11.74 -16.18 -0.59
C LEU A 44 -12.51 -14.99 0.00
N LEU A 45 -13.28 -14.31 -0.85
CA LEU A 45 -14.22 -13.26 -0.46
C LEU A 45 -15.65 -13.80 -0.55
N ASP A 46 -16.05 -14.63 0.41
CA ASP A 46 -17.38 -15.24 0.42
C ASP A 46 -18.46 -14.22 0.80
N THR A 47 -19.03 -13.57 -0.22
CA THR A 47 -20.14 -12.61 -0.05
C THR A 47 -21.52 -13.27 -0.12
N GLY A 48 -21.59 -14.59 -0.33
CA GLY A 48 -22.83 -15.32 -0.60
C GLY A 48 -23.58 -14.87 -1.85
N ALA A 49 -24.83 -15.34 -1.99
CA ALA A 49 -25.69 -15.04 -3.15
C ALA A 49 -25.99 -13.54 -3.29
N GLU A 50 -25.98 -13.05 -4.52
CA GLU A 50 -26.32 -11.65 -4.83
C GLU A 50 -27.83 -11.39 -4.78
N VAL A 51 -28.21 -10.15 -4.47
CA VAL A 51 -29.63 -9.72 -4.50
C VAL A 51 -30.21 -9.85 -5.91
N VAL A 52 -29.41 -9.52 -6.92
CA VAL A 52 -29.71 -9.80 -8.33
C VAL A 52 -28.86 -10.99 -8.73
N ALA A 53 -29.50 -12.13 -9.00
CA ALA A 53 -28.83 -13.37 -9.35
C ALA A 53 -27.81 -13.16 -10.49
N GLY A 54 -26.54 -13.53 -10.22
CA GLY A 54 -25.44 -13.40 -11.18
C GLY A 54 -24.82 -12.00 -11.31
N SER A 55 -25.36 -10.96 -10.66
CA SER A 55 -24.83 -9.59 -10.75
C SER A 55 -23.65 -9.36 -9.78
N THR A 56 -22.55 -10.06 -10.00
CA THR A 56 -21.34 -10.03 -9.15
C THR A 56 -20.64 -8.67 -9.08
N ARG A 57 -21.01 -7.69 -9.91
CA ARG A 57 -20.58 -6.28 -9.76
C ARG A 57 -21.08 -5.62 -8.47
N MET A 58 -21.97 -6.27 -7.71
CA MET A 58 -22.57 -5.77 -6.47
C MET A 58 -21.71 -6.12 -5.24
N LYS A 59 -22.10 -7.11 -4.43
CA LYS A 59 -21.37 -7.44 -3.19
C LYS A 59 -19.97 -7.96 -3.50
N ALA A 60 -19.85 -8.92 -4.42
CA ALA A 60 -18.55 -9.51 -4.77
C ALA A 60 -17.57 -8.46 -5.32
N GLY A 61 -18.00 -7.60 -6.25
CA GLY A 61 -17.19 -6.51 -6.79
C GLY A 61 -16.82 -5.45 -5.75
N THR A 62 -17.72 -5.14 -4.82
CA THR A 62 -17.44 -4.23 -3.70
C THR A 62 -16.40 -4.84 -2.75
N ALA A 63 -16.53 -6.12 -2.41
CA ALA A 63 -15.57 -6.83 -1.58
C ALA A 63 -14.18 -6.87 -2.23
N GLN A 64 -14.10 -7.17 -3.53
CA GLN A 64 -12.84 -7.14 -4.29
C GLN A 64 -12.19 -5.75 -4.26
N LYS A 65 -12.97 -4.68 -4.46
CA LYS A 65 -12.46 -3.30 -4.38
C LYS A 65 -11.90 -2.99 -2.99
N ILE A 66 -12.59 -3.40 -1.93
CA ILE A 66 -12.12 -3.20 -0.56
C ILE A 66 -10.80 -3.96 -0.34
N ALA A 67 -10.72 -5.23 -0.73
CA ALA A 67 -9.51 -6.03 -0.60
C ALA A 67 -8.32 -5.39 -1.34
N LEU A 68 -8.50 -4.98 -2.59
CA LEU A 68 -7.45 -4.33 -3.39
C LEU A 68 -7.02 -2.98 -2.79
N ASN A 69 -7.96 -2.20 -2.25
CA ASN A 69 -7.65 -0.95 -1.57
C ASN A 69 -6.83 -1.19 -0.30
N LEU A 70 -7.16 -2.23 0.48
CA LEU A 70 -6.42 -2.59 1.69
C LEU A 70 -5.00 -3.05 1.36
N ILE A 71 -4.84 -3.97 0.40
CA ILE A 71 -3.54 -4.48 -0.03
C ILE A 71 -2.65 -3.34 -0.53
N SER A 72 -3.14 -2.56 -1.48
CA SER A 72 -2.37 -1.45 -2.06
C SER A 72 -2.02 -0.40 -1.00
N THR A 73 -2.95 -0.03 -0.11
CA THR A 73 -2.70 0.95 0.95
C THR A 73 -1.67 0.44 1.96
N ALA A 74 -1.78 -0.83 2.38
CA ALA A 74 -0.83 -1.45 3.31
C ALA A 74 0.59 -1.46 2.73
N ILE A 75 0.74 -1.82 1.45
CA ILE A 75 2.04 -1.76 0.74
C ILE A 75 2.58 -0.32 0.75
N MET A 76 1.75 0.67 0.40
CA MET A 76 2.19 2.07 0.35
C MET A 76 2.59 2.62 1.73
N ILE A 77 1.93 2.18 2.82
CA ILE A 77 2.32 2.51 4.19
C ILE A 77 3.69 1.89 4.52
N ARG A 78 3.90 0.60 4.24
CA ARG A 78 5.18 -0.09 4.50
C ARG A 78 6.34 0.49 3.69
N LEU A 79 6.05 1.02 2.50
CA LEU A 79 7.03 1.75 1.67
C LEU A 79 7.27 3.21 2.12
N GLY A 80 6.69 3.66 3.24
CA GLY A 80 6.85 5.01 3.75
C GLY A 80 6.26 6.09 2.86
N ARG A 81 5.26 5.76 2.03
CA ARG A 81 4.57 6.72 1.15
C ARG A 81 3.42 7.45 1.85
N VAL A 82 3.02 6.96 3.02
CA VAL A 82 2.03 7.55 3.92
C VAL A 82 2.70 7.84 5.27
N TYR A 83 2.46 9.02 5.84
CA TYR A 83 2.98 9.42 7.16
C TYR A 83 1.89 10.13 7.95
N LYS A 84 1.60 9.68 9.18
CA LYS A 84 0.53 10.22 10.04
C LYS A 84 -0.81 10.38 9.30
N GLY A 85 -1.17 9.39 8.48
CA GLY A 85 -2.40 9.41 7.67
C GLY A 85 -2.36 10.29 6.42
N LEU A 86 -1.22 10.91 6.10
CA LEU A 86 -1.06 11.80 4.95
C LEU A 86 -0.22 11.15 3.84
N MET A 87 -0.67 11.26 2.58
CA MET A 87 0.04 10.74 1.41
C MET A 87 1.22 11.62 1.02
N VAL A 88 2.34 11.47 1.72
CA VAL A 88 3.55 12.29 1.54
C VAL A 88 4.33 11.99 0.25
N SER A 89 3.96 10.95 -0.52
CA SER A 89 4.54 10.66 -1.85
C SER A 89 3.54 10.91 -2.99
N MET A 90 2.67 11.89 -2.82
CA MET A 90 1.70 12.30 -3.84
C MET A 90 2.37 13.15 -4.93
N ARG A 91 2.01 12.90 -6.19
CA ARG A 91 2.41 13.75 -7.31
C ARG A 91 1.52 15.00 -7.36
N VAL A 92 2.12 16.18 -7.20
CA VAL A 92 1.42 17.46 -7.31
C VAL A 92 1.24 17.83 -8.78
N SER A 93 0.09 17.49 -9.37
CA SER A 93 -0.17 17.66 -10.80
C SER A 93 -1.22 18.73 -11.14
N ASN A 94 -1.89 19.30 -10.15
CA ASN A 94 -2.91 20.32 -10.34
C ASN A 94 -3.04 21.20 -9.09
N GLN A 95 -3.76 22.31 -9.21
CA GLN A 95 -3.93 23.28 -8.13
C GLN A 95 -4.49 22.64 -6.85
N LYS A 96 -5.51 21.77 -6.96
CA LYS A 96 -6.07 21.07 -5.78
C LYS A 96 -5.02 20.27 -5.03
N LEU A 97 -4.19 19.52 -5.75
CA LEU A 97 -3.10 18.74 -5.15
C LEU A 97 -1.98 19.64 -4.61
N ARG A 98 -1.75 20.81 -5.21
CA ARG A 98 -0.82 21.82 -4.70
C ARG A 98 -1.31 22.37 -3.36
N GLU A 99 -2.56 22.80 -3.27
CA GLU A 99 -3.15 23.28 -2.01
C GLU A 99 -3.12 22.22 -0.92
N ARG A 100 -3.41 20.95 -1.28
CA ARG A 100 -3.30 19.82 -0.37
C ARG A 100 -1.85 19.61 0.10
N ALA A 101 -0.87 19.71 -0.80
CA ALA A 101 0.54 19.56 -0.47
C ALA A 101 1.03 20.66 0.47
N ILE A 102 0.66 21.93 0.22
CA ILE A 102 0.96 23.06 1.12
C ILE A 102 0.38 22.80 2.51
N GLY A 103 -0.89 22.37 2.59
CA GLY A 103 -1.53 22.01 3.85
C GLY A 103 -0.79 20.89 4.59
N MET A 104 -0.36 19.84 3.89
CA MET A 104 0.40 18.73 4.47
C MET A 104 1.78 19.19 4.99
N VAL A 105 2.50 20.04 4.24
CA VAL A 105 3.80 20.58 4.67
C VAL A 105 3.64 21.49 5.88
N ALA A 106 2.64 22.36 5.89
CA ALA A 106 2.33 23.24 7.02
C ALA A 106 2.03 22.43 8.28
N GLN A 107 1.15 21.42 8.18
CA GLN A 107 0.77 20.56 9.29
C GLN A 107 1.94 19.73 9.83
N LEU A 108 2.69 19.05 8.96
CA LEU A 108 3.77 18.15 9.35
C LEU A 108 5.06 18.88 9.76
N GLY A 109 5.26 20.09 9.24
CA GLY A 109 6.39 20.95 9.55
C GLY A 109 6.13 21.90 10.72
N ASN A 110 4.89 22.01 11.20
CA ASN A 110 4.45 23.06 12.12
C ASN A 110 4.86 24.46 11.63
N LEU A 111 4.53 24.75 10.36
CA LEU A 111 4.91 25.98 9.67
C LEU A 111 3.67 26.80 9.35
N GLU A 112 3.85 28.12 9.28
CA GLU A 112 2.87 28.99 8.63
C GLU A 112 2.73 28.63 7.14
N ARG A 113 1.53 28.83 6.59
CA ARG A 113 1.19 28.46 5.22
C ARG A 113 2.16 29.04 4.18
N GLY A 114 2.51 30.32 4.31
CA GLY A 114 3.43 30.98 3.36
C GLY A 114 4.84 30.37 3.39
N ARG A 115 5.33 29.95 4.57
CA ARG A 115 6.62 29.24 4.68
C ARG A 115 6.53 27.84 4.07
N ALA A 116 5.43 27.13 4.30
CA ALA A 116 5.21 25.81 3.71
C ALA A 116 5.17 25.86 2.17
N GLU A 117 4.57 26.91 1.59
CA GLU A 117 4.55 27.13 0.15
C GLU A 117 5.96 27.34 -0.41
N VAL A 118 6.75 28.23 0.21
CA VAL A 118 8.15 28.48 -0.20
C VAL A 118 8.98 27.18 -0.16
N GLU A 119 8.86 26.38 0.89
CA GLU A 119 9.61 25.12 0.98
C GLU A 119 9.12 24.06 0.00
N LEU A 120 7.82 24.02 -0.31
CA LEU A 120 7.27 23.14 -1.33
C LEU A 120 7.76 23.51 -2.73
N ASP A 121 7.83 24.79 -3.05
CA ASP A 121 8.33 25.29 -4.33
C ASP A 121 9.84 25.01 -4.47
N ARG A 122 10.63 25.24 -3.41
CA ARG A 122 12.07 24.84 -3.36
C ARG A 122 12.28 23.34 -3.56
N ALA A 123 11.33 22.54 -3.11
CA ALA A 123 11.34 21.09 -3.27
C ALA A 123 10.76 20.59 -4.60
N GLY A 124 10.38 21.48 -5.53
CA GLY A 124 9.79 21.11 -6.81
C GLY A 124 8.47 20.33 -6.65
N GLY A 125 7.69 20.64 -5.61
CA GLY A 125 6.44 19.94 -5.30
C GLY A 125 6.60 18.63 -4.52
N ASN A 126 7.83 18.25 -4.13
CA ASN A 126 8.06 17.06 -3.31
C ASN A 126 7.85 17.35 -1.81
N ILE A 127 6.77 16.82 -1.24
CA ILE A 127 6.38 17.04 0.16
C ILE A 127 7.47 16.56 1.14
N LYS A 128 8.07 15.40 0.89
CA LYS A 128 9.12 14.84 1.78
C LYS A 128 10.34 15.75 1.82
N LEU A 129 10.72 16.28 0.66
CA LEU A 129 11.88 17.18 0.54
C LEU A 129 11.59 18.54 1.15
N ALA A 130 10.40 19.08 0.94
CA ALA A 130 9.97 20.33 1.57
C ALA A 130 10.10 20.26 3.10
N LEU A 131 9.70 19.14 3.71
CA LEU A 131 9.81 18.91 5.15
C LEU A 131 11.26 18.76 5.66
N LEU A 132 12.19 18.33 4.81
CA LEU A 132 13.61 18.30 5.14
C LEU A 132 14.25 19.67 5.02
N LEU A 133 13.95 20.39 3.93
CA LEU A 133 14.47 21.72 3.68
C LEU A 133 14.02 22.70 4.79
N SER A 134 12.77 22.61 5.24
CA SER A 134 12.27 23.42 6.35
C SER A 134 12.99 23.19 7.68
N ARG A 135 13.61 22.02 7.85
CA ARG A 135 14.45 21.65 9.01
C ARG A 135 15.95 21.89 8.77
N GLY A 136 16.32 22.58 7.69
CA GLY A 136 17.70 22.85 7.32
C GLY A 136 18.49 21.63 6.80
N ARG A 137 17.82 20.52 6.48
CA ARG A 137 18.45 19.30 5.99
C ARG A 137 18.48 19.29 4.47
N ARG A 138 19.65 19.00 3.88
CA ARG A 138 19.82 18.83 2.42
C ARG A 138 20.20 17.39 2.11
N PRO A 139 19.25 16.52 1.74
CA PRO A 139 19.58 15.15 1.37
C PRO A 139 20.36 15.13 0.05
N LYS A 140 21.42 14.32 -0.01
CA LYS A 140 22.18 14.07 -1.25
C LYS A 140 21.49 13.06 -2.18
N SER A 141 20.45 12.35 -1.73
CA SER A 141 19.76 11.29 -2.50
C SER A 141 18.28 11.15 -2.15
N ALA A 142 17.49 10.64 -3.10
CA ALA A 142 16.04 10.42 -2.96
C ALA A 142 15.67 9.30 -1.97
N GLU A 143 16.53 8.30 -1.80
CA GLU A 143 16.31 7.21 -0.82
C GLU A 143 16.36 7.71 0.63
N ARG A 144 17.23 8.68 0.92
CA ARG A 144 17.35 9.27 2.26
C ARG A 144 16.10 10.06 2.67
N LEU A 145 15.35 10.60 1.70
CA LEU A 145 14.08 11.30 1.93
C LEU A 145 13.00 10.37 2.47
N SER A 146 12.89 9.17 1.89
CA SER A 146 11.92 8.17 2.34
C SER A 146 12.34 7.55 3.66
N PHE A 147 13.64 7.28 3.84
CA PHE A 147 14.20 6.72 5.06
C PHE A 147 14.05 7.63 6.29
N PHE A 148 14.27 8.95 6.14
CA PHE A 148 14.16 9.91 7.24
C PHE A 148 12.75 10.00 7.81
N LEU A 149 11.74 10.10 6.94
CA LEU A 149 10.34 10.17 7.39
C LEU A 149 9.86 8.84 7.94
N LEU A 150 10.33 7.71 7.40
CA LEU A 150 10.03 6.38 7.93
C LEU A 150 10.62 6.20 9.35
N ALA A 151 11.84 6.67 9.58
CA ALA A 151 12.49 6.62 10.89
C ALA A 151 11.79 7.51 11.93
N GLU A 152 11.37 8.73 11.56
CA GLU A 152 10.56 9.57 12.46
C GLU A 152 9.14 9.03 12.67
N ALA A 153 8.55 8.37 11.67
CA ALA A 153 7.21 7.83 11.75
C ALA A 153 7.08 6.58 12.62
N LEU A 154 8.08 5.71 12.57
CA LEU A 154 8.10 4.45 13.30
C LEU A 154 8.69 4.61 14.71
N GLY A 155 9.34 5.73 15.01
CA GLY A 155 10.16 5.87 16.20
C GLY A 155 11.44 5.03 16.11
N SER A 156 12.49 5.44 16.83
CA SER A 156 13.83 4.84 16.74
C SER A 156 13.84 3.31 17.00
N VAL A 157 12.95 2.83 17.87
CA VAL A 157 12.91 1.42 18.32
C VAL A 157 12.24 0.50 17.28
N ALA A 158 11.08 0.86 16.72
CA ALA A 158 10.43 0.05 15.68
C ALA A 158 11.21 0.11 14.35
N PHE A 159 11.95 1.20 14.14
CA PHE A 159 12.89 1.34 13.05
C PHE A 159 14.08 0.37 13.14
N GLY A 160 14.65 0.15 14.34
CA GLY A 160 15.74 -0.82 14.54
C GLY A 160 15.33 -2.26 14.17
N LEU A 161 14.10 -2.64 14.52
CA LEU A 161 13.51 -3.93 14.17
C LEU A 161 13.26 -4.05 12.65
N TYR A 162 12.79 -2.97 12.01
CA TYR A 162 12.51 -2.96 10.57
C TYR A 162 13.78 -2.99 9.72
N SER A 163 14.83 -2.25 10.11
CA SER A 163 16.13 -2.26 9.43
C SER A 163 16.85 -3.60 9.58
N ALA A 164 16.74 -4.26 10.75
CA ALA A 164 17.26 -5.61 10.95
C ALA A 164 16.50 -6.65 10.11
N ALA A 165 15.16 -6.55 10.04
CA ALA A 165 14.34 -7.45 9.25
C ALA A 165 14.59 -7.33 7.73
N LEU A 166 14.83 -6.10 7.22
CA LEU A 166 15.21 -5.86 5.83
C LEU A 166 16.64 -6.31 5.52
N ALA A 167 17.60 -6.08 6.42
CA ALA A 167 18.99 -6.50 6.23
C ALA A 167 19.16 -8.04 6.23
N HIS A 168 18.27 -8.77 6.89
CA HIS A 168 18.32 -10.23 6.98
C HIS A 168 17.32 -10.96 6.08
N GLY A 169 16.56 -10.26 5.21
CA GLY A 169 15.56 -10.90 4.33
C GLY A 169 14.45 -11.64 5.09
N LEU A 170 14.26 -11.34 6.38
CA LEU A 170 13.47 -12.16 7.31
C LEU A 170 11.95 -11.86 7.26
N LEU A 171 11.51 -11.00 6.35
CA LEU A 171 10.09 -10.62 6.26
C LEU A 171 9.16 -11.80 5.90
N ALA A 172 9.70 -12.91 5.38
CA ALA A 172 8.94 -14.11 5.09
C ALA A 172 8.57 -14.93 6.35
N ALA A 173 9.29 -14.79 7.47
CA ALA A 173 9.15 -15.69 8.61
C ALA A 173 8.14 -15.21 9.67
N THR A 174 7.88 -13.91 9.80
CA THR A 174 7.13 -13.37 10.95
C THR A 174 5.61 -13.33 10.75
N MET A 175 5.09 -13.58 9.54
CA MET A 175 3.62 -13.63 9.32
C MET A 175 3.00 -15.01 9.64
N ALA A 176 3.79 -16.01 10.03
CA ALA A 176 3.31 -17.38 10.28
C ALA A 176 2.92 -17.66 11.75
N THR A 177 3.17 -16.76 12.71
CA THR A 177 2.98 -17.08 14.15
C THR A 177 2.34 -15.96 14.95
N SER A 178 1.08 -15.61 14.66
CA SER A 178 0.19 -15.03 15.68
C SER A 178 -1.27 -15.02 15.21
N VAL A 179 -1.86 -16.21 15.04
CA VAL A 179 -3.29 -16.37 15.31
C VAL A 179 -3.37 -17.16 16.61
N PRO A 180 -3.68 -16.53 17.76
CA PRO A 180 -4.05 -17.29 18.93
C PRO A 180 -5.39 -17.97 18.64
N SER A 181 -5.32 -19.28 18.42
CA SER A 181 -6.47 -20.17 18.51
C SER A 181 -6.94 -20.21 19.97
N SER A 182 -8.06 -19.55 20.26
CA SER A 182 -8.81 -19.75 21.50
C SER A 182 -10.28 -19.37 21.29
N CYS A 183 -11.11 -20.42 21.36
CA CYS A 183 -12.57 -20.55 21.52
C CYS A 183 -13.51 -19.66 20.69
#